data_AF-A0A9C8XEM0-F1
#
_entry.id   AF-A0A9C8XEM0-F1
#
_cell.length_a   1.000
_cell.length_b   1.000
_cell.length_c   1.000
_cell.angle_alpha   90.00
_cell.angle_beta   90.00
_cell.angle_gamma   90.00
#
_symmetry.space_group_name_H-M   'P 1'
#
loop_
_entity.id
_entity.type
_entity.pdbx_description
1 polymer ?
#
loop_
_entity_poly.entity_id
_entity_poly.type
_entity_poly.pdbx_seq_one_letter_code
_entity_poly.pdbx_strand_id
1 'polypeptide(L)'
;MKPLLFFFFLLTTSLPAGATSLLPLSLEQVSSRADLIFYGEVISNEVRKDPVSRQIVTFTQFRVLELVKGQVNGAEGKTHTIKQLGGSLPGSRQRLMVHGIPVFVPDKQYVVFLPKPSQLGFCSPLGLHQGSFAVTQRNGERIIGNGSRLAPAETAEAPVYRPSQSRRHGHDNITHPRSGRSQQLSLATEAGRPDRAQLRDFLDAVRSYNAIP
;
A
#
# COMPACT_ATOMS: atom_id res chain seq x y z
N MET A 1 -22.01 9.20 66.60
CA MET A 1 -22.12 9.81 65.26
C MET A 1 -20.79 9.56 64.55
N LYS A 2 -20.78 8.71 63.52
CA LYS A 2 -19.58 8.34 62.73
C LYS A 2 -19.82 8.79 61.29
N PRO A 3 -19.00 9.65 60.66
CA PRO A 3 -19.09 9.87 59.23
C PRO A 3 -18.38 8.72 58.51
N LEU A 4 -19.18 7.88 57.86
CA LEU A 4 -18.76 6.76 57.02
C LEU A 4 -18.22 7.34 55.71
N LEU A 5 -16.90 7.34 55.56
CA LEU A 5 -16.18 7.78 54.37
C LEU A 5 -16.28 6.67 53.30
N PHE A 6 -17.29 6.75 52.43
CA PHE A 6 -17.43 5.87 51.27
C PHE A 6 -16.51 6.37 50.15
N PHE A 7 -15.28 5.88 50.12
CA PHE A 7 -14.37 6.06 49.00
C PHE A 7 -14.81 5.12 47.87
N PHE A 8 -15.62 5.63 46.95
CA PHE A 8 -16.04 4.89 45.75
C PHE A 8 -14.83 4.73 44.83
N PHE A 9 -14.12 3.62 44.98
CA PHE A 9 -13.01 3.23 44.12
C PHE A 9 -13.57 2.86 42.74
N LEU A 10 -13.59 3.85 41.84
CA LEU A 10 -14.00 3.70 40.45
C LEU A 10 -12.95 2.86 39.72
N LEU A 11 -13.18 1.55 39.69
CA LEU A 11 -12.36 0.57 38.97
C LEU A 11 -12.45 0.83 37.47
N THR A 12 -11.55 1.66 36.94
CA THR A 12 -11.40 1.90 35.51
C THR A 12 -10.70 0.70 34.89
N THR A 13 -11.49 -0.27 34.45
CA THR A 13 -11.02 -1.39 33.63
C THR A 13 -10.61 -0.86 32.26
N SER A 14 -9.33 -0.50 32.13
CA SER A 14 -8.68 -0.22 30.86
C SER A 14 -8.66 -1.49 30.01
N LEU A 15 -9.68 -1.71 29.18
CA LEU A 15 -9.60 -2.73 28.14
C LEU A 15 -8.45 -2.34 27.20
N PRO A 16 -7.50 -3.25 26.90
CA PRO A 16 -6.53 -3.00 25.85
C PRO A 16 -7.30 -2.85 24.55
N ALA A 17 -7.34 -1.62 24.02
CA ALA A 17 -7.76 -1.37 22.66
C ALA A 17 -6.76 -2.09 21.76
N GLY A 18 -7.12 -3.31 21.32
CA GLY A 18 -6.38 -4.05 20.32
C GLY A 18 -6.44 -3.30 19.00
N ALA A 19 -5.55 -2.30 18.84
CA ALA A 19 -5.27 -1.71 17.56
C ALA A 19 -4.74 -2.84 16.68
N THR A 20 -5.58 -3.34 15.78
CA THR A 20 -5.21 -4.30 14.75
C THR A 20 -4.23 -3.62 13.80
N SER A 21 -2.94 -3.64 14.16
CA SER A 21 -1.88 -3.27 13.24
C SER A 21 -1.86 -4.30 12.12
N LEU A 22 -2.33 -3.90 10.93
CA LEU A 22 -2.13 -4.68 9.72
C LEU A 22 -0.62 -4.80 9.50
N LEU A 23 -0.07 -5.98 9.70
CA LEU A 23 1.30 -6.27 9.34
C LEU A 23 1.47 -5.96 7.84
N PRO A 24 2.41 -5.11 7.42
CA PRO A 24 2.70 -4.93 6.00
C PRO A 24 3.05 -6.30 5.41
N LEU A 25 2.38 -6.69 4.33
CA LEU A 25 2.74 -7.93 3.65
C LEU A 25 4.14 -7.75 3.03
N SER A 26 5.05 -8.69 3.25
CA SER A 26 6.34 -8.69 2.56
C SER A 26 6.13 -8.91 1.05
N LEU A 27 7.08 -8.46 0.22
CA LEU A 27 7.02 -8.70 -1.23
C LEU A 27 6.85 -10.18 -1.57
N GLU A 28 7.54 -11.05 -0.83
CA GLU A 28 7.39 -12.50 -0.91
C GLU A 28 5.97 -12.98 -0.58
N GLN A 29 5.35 -12.45 0.49
CA GLN A 29 3.98 -12.79 0.86
C GLN A 29 2.95 -12.30 -0.17
N VAL A 30 3.14 -11.11 -0.73
CA VAL A 30 2.27 -10.59 -1.80
C VAL A 30 2.45 -11.42 -3.07
N SER A 31 3.69 -11.76 -3.42
CA SER A 31 4.05 -12.56 -4.60
C SER A 31 3.47 -13.98 -4.53
N SER A 32 3.65 -14.67 -3.41
CA SER A 32 3.15 -16.03 -3.21
C SER A 32 1.62 -16.10 -3.29
N ARG A 33 0.92 -15.13 -2.69
CA ARG A 33 -0.55 -15.07 -2.66
C ARG A 33 -1.19 -14.60 -3.97
N ALA A 34 -0.44 -13.92 -4.83
CA ALA A 34 -0.97 -13.45 -6.11
C ALA A 34 -1.23 -14.63 -7.04
N ASP A 35 -2.38 -14.63 -7.70
CA ASP A 35 -2.72 -15.56 -8.77
C ASP A 35 -2.24 -15.05 -10.14
N LEU A 36 -2.10 -13.72 -10.28
CA LEU A 36 -1.61 -13.06 -11.48
C LEU A 36 -0.67 -11.92 -11.11
N ILE A 37 0.51 -11.89 -11.72
CA ILE A 37 1.48 -10.81 -11.59
C ILE A 37 1.94 -10.40 -12.99
N PHE A 38 1.85 -9.11 -13.29
CA PHE A 38 2.34 -8.57 -14.56
C PHE A 38 2.90 -7.16 -14.40
N TYR A 39 3.79 -6.80 -15.32
CA TYR A 39 4.19 -5.43 -15.59
C TYR A 39 3.44 -4.94 -16.83
N GLY A 40 2.77 -3.79 -16.72
CA GLY A 40 1.90 -3.31 -17.79
C GLY A 40 1.67 -1.80 -17.78
N GLU A 41 1.14 -1.31 -18.89
CA GLU A 41 0.78 0.09 -19.11
C GLU A 41 -0.75 0.23 -19.14
N VAL A 42 -1.28 1.24 -18.47
CA VAL A 42 -2.73 1.50 -18.48
C VAL A 42 -3.12 2.12 -19.82
N ILE A 43 -3.99 1.42 -20.56
CA ILE A 43 -4.55 1.90 -21.84
C ILE A 43 -5.74 2.81 -21.57
N SER A 44 -6.66 2.40 -20.69
CA SER A 44 -7.92 3.12 -20.48
C SER A 44 -8.55 2.80 -19.14
N ASN A 45 -9.35 3.76 -18.66
CA ASN A 45 -10.24 3.60 -17.50
C ASN A 45 -11.67 3.92 -17.93
N GLU A 46 -12.59 2.98 -17.73
CA GLU A 46 -14.03 3.19 -17.95
C GLU A 46 -14.76 3.12 -16.60
N VAL A 47 -15.38 4.22 -16.18
CA VAL A 47 -16.20 4.25 -14.96
C VAL A 47 -17.68 4.15 -15.33
N ARG A 48 -18.38 3.18 -14.74
CA ARG A 48 -19.82 3.01 -14.93
C ARG A 48 -20.50 2.46 -13.69
N LYS A 49 -21.83 2.52 -13.69
CA LYS A 49 -22.64 1.79 -12.72
C LYS A 49 -22.79 0.36 -13.22
N ASP A 50 -22.27 -0.60 -12.46
CA ASP A 50 -22.33 -2.02 -12.82
C ASP A 50 -23.78 -2.51 -12.73
N PRO A 51 -24.35 -3.13 -13.78
CA PRO A 51 -25.75 -3.51 -13.78
C PRO A 51 -26.05 -4.62 -12.75
N VAL A 52 -25.08 -5.50 -12.49
CA VAL A 52 -25.22 -6.64 -11.58
C VAL A 52 -25.04 -6.20 -10.13
N SER A 53 -23.88 -5.63 -9.76
CA SER A 53 -23.63 -5.23 -8.37
C SER A 53 -24.30 -3.91 -7.99
N ARG A 54 -24.80 -3.14 -8.96
CA ARG A 54 -25.39 -1.79 -8.79
C ARG A 54 -24.42 -0.74 -8.23
N GLN A 55 -23.13 -1.09 -8.09
CA GLN A 55 -22.08 -0.20 -7.59
C GLN A 55 -21.44 0.63 -8.70
N ILE A 56 -20.81 1.74 -8.33
CA ILE A 56 -19.90 2.45 -9.23
C ILE A 56 -18.59 1.65 -9.30
N VAL A 57 -18.18 1.28 -10.50
CA VAL A 57 -16.99 0.49 -10.75
C VAL A 57 -16.12 1.13 -11.82
N THR A 58 -14.82 0.90 -11.72
CA THR A 58 -13.84 1.28 -12.72
C THR A 58 -13.30 0.02 -13.39
N PHE A 59 -13.39 -0.05 -14.71
CA PHE A 59 -12.70 -1.03 -15.53
C PHE A 59 -11.39 -0.42 -16.01
N THR A 60 -10.27 -0.98 -15.57
CA THR A 60 -8.93 -0.51 -15.96
C THR A 60 -8.34 -1.55 -16.92
N GLN A 61 -8.08 -1.14 -18.15
CA GLN A 61 -7.45 -2.00 -19.15
C GLN A 61 -5.95 -1.74 -19.21
N PHE A 62 -5.17 -2.81 -19.16
CA PHE A 62 -3.71 -2.79 -19.26
C PHE A 62 -3.26 -3.43 -20.56
N ARG A 63 -2.23 -2.84 -21.17
CA ARG A 63 -1.29 -3.54 -22.06
C ARG A 63 -0.30 -4.27 -21.18
N VAL A 64 -0.24 -5.58 -21.29
CA VAL A 64 0.74 -6.40 -20.58
C VAL A 64 2.06 -6.31 -21.33
N LEU A 65 3.06 -5.70 -20.70
CA LEU A 65 4.41 -5.58 -21.23
C LEU A 65 5.24 -6.81 -20.88
N GLU A 66 5.00 -7.39 -19.70
CA GLU A 66 5.66 -8.59 -19.24
C GLU A 66 4.76 -9.37 -18.27
N LEU A 67 4.60 -10.68 -18.51
CA LEU A 67 3.88 -11.58 -17.62
C LEU A 67 4.87 -12.26 -16.67
N VAL A 68 4.64 -12.16 -15.36
CA VAL A 68 5.53 -12.71 -14.33
C VAL A 68 4.97 -13.99 -13.72
N LYS A 69 3.65 -14.02 -13.46
CA LYS A 69 2.94 -15.17 -12.90
C LYS A 69 1.51 -15.23 -13.41
N GLY A 70 0.97 -16.43 -13.59
CA GLY A 70 -0.43 -16.63 -13.97
C GLY A 70 -0.64 -16.58 -15.49
N GLN A 71 -1.87 -16.27 -15.90
CA GLN A 71 -2.27 -16.21 -17.31
C GLN A 71 -3.16 -14.99 -17.55
N VAL A 72 -3.06 -14.41 -18.75
CA VAL A 72 -3.91 -13.29 -19.20
C VAL A 72 -4.73 -13.73 -20.39
N ASN A 73 -6.03 -13.42 -20.36
CA ASN A 73 -7.00 -13.94 -21.33
C ASN A 73 -7.46 -12.86 -22.35
N GLY A 74 -6.77 -11.73 -22.44
CA GLY A 74 -7.10 -10.66 -23.40
C GLY A 74 -6.64 -10.97 -24.82
N ALA A 75 -6.90 -10.04 -25.74
CA ALA A 75 -6.54 -10.17 -27.16
C ALA A 75 -5.07 -10.57 -27.32
N GLU A 76 -4.83 -11.71 -27.98
CA GLU A 76 -3.50 -12.30 -28.20
C GLU A 76 -2.66 -12.52 -26.92
N GLY A 77 -3.26 -12.56 -25.73
CA GLY A 77 -2.54 -12.62 -24.46
C GLY A 77 -1.75 -11.35 -24.11
N LYS A 78 -2.06 -10.20 -24.75
CA LYS A 78 -1.34 -8.93 -24.57
C LYS A 78 -2.07 -7.90 -23.74
N THR A 79 -3.34 -8.12 -23.41
CA THR A 79 -4.14 -7.19 -22.60
C THR A 79 -4.79 -7.88 -21.42
N HIS A 80 -5.05 -7.10 -20.36
CA HIS A 80 -5.77 -7.56 -19.18
C HIS A 80 -6.65 -6.44 -18.63
N THR A 81 -7.90 -6.75 -18.27
CA THR A 81 -8.82 -5.77 -17.68
C THR A 81 -9.18 -6.19 -16.27
N ILE A 82 -9.04 -5.27 -15.32
CA ILE A 82 -9.51 -5.44 -13.95
C ILE A 82 -10.78 -4.64 -13.70
N LYS A 83 -11.66 -5.15 -12.84
CA LYS A 83 -12.86 -4.47 -12.36
C LYS A 83 -12.68 -4.11 -10.89
N GLN A 84 -12.59 -2.82 -10.59
CA GLN A 84 -12.39 -2.28 -9.25
C GLN A 84 -13.63 -1.53 -8.77
N LEU A 85 -13.88 -1.57 -7.47
CA LEU A 85 -14.92 -0.76 -6.84
C LEU A 85 -14.47 0.70 -6.76
N GLY A 86 -15.36 1.63 -7.07
CA GLY A 86 -15.08 3.07 -7.01
C GLY A 86 -14.92 3.73 -8.37
N GLY A 87 -14.72 5.04 -8.35
CA GLY A 87 -14.62 5.92 -9.52
C GLY A 87 -15.61 7.09 -9.47
N SER A 88 -15.45 8.02 -10.42
CA SER A 88 -16.38 9.13 -10.64
C SER A 88 -17.20 8.88 -11.90
N LEU A 89 -18.54 8.90 -11.82
CA LEU A 89 -19.37 8.70 -12.99
C LEU A 89 -19.23 9.89 -13.97
N PRO A 90 -18.95 9.65 -15.26
CA PRO A 90 -18.88 10.72 -16.25
C PRO A 90 -20.20 11.50 -16.35
N GLY A 91 -20.12 12.82 -16.45
CA GLY A 91 -21.30 13.69 -16.57
C GLY A 91 -22.18 13.78 -15.30
N SER A 92 -21.74 13.24 -14.17
CA SER A 92 -22.48 13.24 -12.90
C SER A 92 -21.59 13.72 -11.73
N ARG A 93 -22.23 14.21 -10.66
CA ARG A 93 -21.55 14.50 -9.39
C ARG A 93 -21.38 13.24 -8.52
N GLN A 94 -21.93 12.11 -8.94
CA GLN A 94 -21.83 10.85 -8.20
C GLN A 94 -20.43 10.25 -8.31
N ARG A 95 -19.83 9.95 -7.16
CA ARG A 95 -18.52 9.33 -7.03
C ARG A 95 -18.54 8.33 -5.87
N LEU A 96 -17.82 7.23 -6.02
CA LEU A 96 -17.55 6.28 -4.95
C LEU A 96 -16.04 6.21 -4.73
N MET A 97 -15.61 6.50 -3.51
CA MET A 97 -14.20 6.41 -3.12
C MET A 97 -14.02 5.31 -2.10
N VAL A 98 -13.17 4.35 -2.44
CA VAL A 98 -12.86 3.22 -1.57
C VAL A 98 -11.40 3.36 -1.15
N HIS A 99 -11.18 3.58 0.14
CA HIS A 99 -9.84 3.77 0.66
C HIS A 99 -8.96 2.54 0.40
N GLY A 100 -7.74 2.79 -0.06
CA GLY A 100 -6.74 1.78 -0.36
C GLY A 100 -6.86 1.14 -1.75
N ILE A 101 -7.99 1.23 -2.45
CA ILE A 101 -8.02 0.76 -3.85
C ILE A 101 -7.15 1.70 -4.70
N PRO A 102 -6.11 1.20 -5.39
CA PRO A 102 -5.24 2.05 -6.17
C PRO A 102 -5.98 2.65 -7.36
N VAL A 103 -5.69 3.93 -7.63
CA VAL A 103 -6.17 4.63 -8.83
C VAL A 103 -5.08 4.53 -9.89
N PHE A 104 -5.39 3.83 -10.96
CA PHE A 104 -4.53 3.70 -12.13
C PHE A 104 -4.71 4.91 -13.05
N VAL A 105 -3.60 5.40 -13.60
CA VAL A 105 -3.60 6.57 -14.49
C VAL A 105 -3.26 6.09 -15.91
N PRO A 106 -4.04 6.47 -16.93
CA PRO A 106 -3.69 6.19 -18.33
C PRO A 106 -2.27 6.61 -18.69
N ASP A 107 -1.63 5.87 -19.59
CA ASP A 107 -0.25 6.07 -20.05
C ASP A 107 0.82 5.92 -18.96
N LYS A 108 0.44 5.41 -17.78
CA LYS A 108 1.38 5.06 -16.69
C LYS A 108 1.57 3.55 -16.61
N GLN A 109 2.76 3.19 -16.16
CA GLN A 109 3.21 1.81 -16.08
C GLN A 109 3.27 1.35 -14.63
N TYR A 110 2.88 0.09 -14.41
CA TYR A 110 2.75 -0.51 -13.09
C TYR A 110 3.16 -1.97 -13.10
N VAL A 111 3.73 -2.43 -11.98
CA VAL A 111 3.74 -3.86 -11.64
C VAL A 111 2.56 -4.12 -10.71
N VAL A 112 1.70 -5.07 -11.08
CA VAL A 112 0.42 -5.30 -10.44
C VAL A 112 0.33 -6.76 -9.96
N PHE A 113 -0.03 -6.94 -8.69
CA PHE A 113 -0.21 -8.23 -8.03
C PHE A 113 -1.69 -8.44 -7.74
N LEU A 114 -2.31 -9.39 -8.44
CA LEU A 114 -3.75 -9.62 -8.40
C LEU A 114 -4.10 -10.97 -7.75
N PRO A 115 -5.13 -11.01 -6.89
CA PRO A 115 -5.77 -12.27 -6.52
C PRO A 115 -6.64 -12.77 -7.67
N LYS A 116 -7.13 -14.01 -7.56
CA LYS A 116 -8.22 -14.52 -8.38
C LYS A 116 -9.42 -13.57 -8.31
N PRO A 117 -10.04 -13.21 -9.45
CA PRO A 117 -11.25 -12.42 -9.46
C PRO A 117 -12.36 -13.07 -8.63
N SER A 118 -13.17 -12.24 -7.97
CA SER A 118 -14.39 -12.73 -7.31
C SER A 118 -15.40 -13.28 -8.32
N GLN A 119 -16.45 -13.95 -7.82
CA GLN A 119 -17.54 -14.44 -8.68
C GLN A 119 -18.21 -13.33 -9.52
N LEU A 120 -18.19 -12.09 -9.03
CA LEU A 120 -18.74 -10.92 -9.72
C LEU A 120 -17.69 -10.19 -10.60
N GLY A 121 -16.51 -10.80 -10.76
CA GLY A 121 -15.39 -10.31 -11.55
C GLY A 121 -14.57 -9.20 -10.88
N PHE A 122 -14.85 -8.85 -9.62
CA PHE A 122 -14.06 -7.84 -8.93
C PHE A 122 -12.65 -8.35 -8.65
N CYS A 123 -11.67 -7.53 -8.99
CA CYS A 123 -10.26 -7.81 -8.75
C CYS A 123 -9.57 -6.49 -8.44
N SER A 124 -8.93 -6.41 -7.28
CA SER A 124 -8.12 -5.27 -6.86
C SER A 124 -6.77 -5.79 -6.36
N PRO A 125 -5.69 -5.01 -6.52
CA PRO A 125 -4.36 -5.48 -6.12
C PRO A 125 -4.29 -5.91 -4.65
N LEU A 126 -3.54 -6.99 -4.40
CA LEU A 126 -3.28 -7.53 -3.06
C LEU A 126 -2.61 -6.47 -2.18
N GLY A 127 -3.00 -6.37 -0.90
CA GLY A 127 -2.41 -5.34 -0.03
C GLY A 127 -2.77 -3.90 -0.44
N LEU A 128 -3.78 -3.71 -1.30
CA LEU A 128 -4.32 -2.40 -1.68
C LEU A 128 -3.22 -1.52 -2.32
N HIS A 129 -2.86 -0.38 -1.73
CA HIS A 129 -1.76 0.47 -2.23
C HIS A 129 -0.41 -0.26 -2.32
N GLN A 130 -0.25 -1.39 -1.63
CA GLN A 130 1.01 -2.14 -1.57
C GLN A 130 1.18 -3.17 -2.71
N GLY A 131 0.11 -3.57 -3.41
CA GLY A 131 0.18 -4.54 -4.51
C GLY A 131 0.25 -3.92 -5.90
N SER A 132 0.33 -2.60 -5.97
CA SER A 132 0.51 -1.87 -7.22
C SER A 132 1.70 -0.94 -7.07
N PHE A 133 2.72 -1.17 -7.89
CA PHE A 133 3.96 -0.43 -7.87
C PHE A 133 4.08 0.39 -9.15
N ALA A 134 4.09 1.71 -9.02
CA ALA A 134 4.28 2.62 -10.14
C ALA A 134 5.72 2.51 -10.67
N VAL A 135 5.85 2.50 -11.99
CA VAL A 135 7.12 2.52 -12.70
C VAL A 135 7.32 3.90 -13.32
N THR A 136 8.48 4.49 -13.07
CA THR A 136 8.85 5.81 -13.60
C THR A 136 10.21 5.75 -14.26
N GLN A 137 10.39 6.55 -15.31
CA GLN A 137 11.69 6.71 -15.96
C GLN A 137 12.45 7.86 -15.28
N ARG A 138 13.70 7.62 -14.87
CA ARG A 138 14.62 8.66 -14.38
C ARG A 138 16.02 8.39 -14.93
N ASN A 139 16.64 9.40 -15.55
CA ASN A 139 18.00 9.32 -16.08
C ASN A 139 18.26 8.10 -17.00
N GLY A 140 17.26 7.69 -17.80
CA GLY A 140 17.39 6.52 -18.67
C GLY A 140 17.12 5.18 -17.97
N GLU A 141 16.83 5.18 -16.68
CA GLU A 141 16.56 3.99 -15.87
C GLU A 141 15.08 3.88 -15.47
N ARG A 142 14.55 2.65 -15.36
CA ARG A 142 13.19 2.38 -14.88
C ARG A 142 13.21 2.06 -13.39
N ILE A 143 12.57 2.92 -12.61
CA ILE A 143 12.53 2.85 -11.15
C ILE A 143 11.11 2.50 -10.70
N ILE A 144 11.01 1.62 -9.70
CA ILE A 144 9.74 1.14 -9.16
C ILE A 144 9.48 1.67 -7.74
N GLY A 145 8.22 2.02 -7.42
CA GLY A 145 7.83 2.46 -6.08
C GLY A 145 6.31 2.39 -5.83
N ASN A 146 5.88 2.29 -4.56
CA ASN A 146 4.47 2.06 -4.20
C ASN A 146 3.74 3.29 -3.64
N GLY A 147 4.17 4.51 -3.95
CA GLY A 147 3.49 5.76 -3.54
C GLY A 147 3.51 6.05 -2.03
N SER A 148 3.90 5.10 -1.18
CA SER A 148 4.36 5.39 0.19
C SER A 148 5.58 6.29 0.05
N ARG A 149 5.50 7.54 0.48
CA ARG A 149 6.71 8.35 0.62
C ARG A 149 7.67 7.58 1.53
N LEU A 150 8.78 7.07 1.00
CA LEU A 150 10.03 7.27 1.71
C LEU A 150 10.35 8.73 1.42
N ALA A 151 9.92 9.62 2.31
CA ALA A 151 10.45 10.96 2.29
C ALA A 151 11.99 10.80 2.28
N PRO A 152 12.73 11.56 1.46
CA PRO A 152 14.13 11.77 1.79
C PRO A 152 14.17 12.14 3.27
N ALA A 153 15.11 11.59 4.02
CA ALA A 153 15.50 12.21 5.27
C ALA A 153 16.10 13.58 4.92
N GLU A 154 15.26 14.52 4.50
CA GLU A 154 15.51 15.94 4.65
C GLU A 154 15.58 16.13 6.16
N THR A 155 16.83 16.17 6.61
CA THR A 155 17.32 16.94 7.73
C THR A 155 16.24 17.27 8.73
N ALA A 156 16.22 16.51 9.82
CA ALA A 156 15.60 16.95 11.04
C ALA A 156 16.29 18.23 11.53
N GLU A 157 16.01 19.37 10.90
CA GLU A 157 15.92 20.61 11.62
C GLU A 157 14.59 20.53 12.37
N ALA A 158 14.68 20.04 13.61
CA ALA A 158 13.61 20.15 14.57
C ALA A 158 13.11 21.60 14.55
N PRO A 159 11.79 21.85 14.56
CA PRO A 159 11.31 23.18 14.84
C PRO A 159 11.94 23.61 16.18
N VAL A 160 12.68 24.71 16.15
CA VAL A 160 13.22 25.35 17.35
C VAL A 160 12.04 25.72 18.23
N TYR A 161 11.68 24.81 19.14
CA TYR A 161 10.74 25.08 20.21
C TYR A 161 11.38 26.14 21.11
N ARG A 162 10.92 27.39 20.99
CA ARG A 162 11.20 28.42 22.00
C ARG A 162 10.38 28.07 23.25
N PRO A 163 11.00 27.69 24.36
CA PRO A 163 10.24 27.51 25.59
C PRO A 163 9.84 28.89 26.10
N SER A 164 8.54 29.14 26.21
CA SER A 164 8.03 30.20 27.09
C SER A 164 8.47 29.86 28.51
N GLN A 165 9.29 30.74 29.09
CA GLN A 165 9.76 30.60 30.45
C GLN A 165 8.57 30.61 31.42
N SER A 166 8.30 29.47 32.05
CA SER A 166 7.62 29.43 33.34
C SER A 166 8.37 28.49 34.26
N ARG A 167 9.10 29.08 35.21
CA ARG A 167 9.74 28.42 36.34
C ARG A 167 8.71 27.56 37.11
N ARG A 168 9.05 26.31 37.42
CA ARG A 168 9.32 25.79 38.78
C ARG A 168 9.40 24.24 38.79
N HIS A 169 10.60 23.75 39.16
CA HIS A 169 10.89 22.69 40.16
C HIS A 169 10.26 21.28 40.06
N GLY A 170 11.12 20.25 39.95
CA GLY A 170 10.85 18.91 40.51
C GLY A 170 11.41 17.71 39.73
N HIS A 171 12.52 17.17 40.23
CA HIS A 171 13.12 15.83 40.08
C HIS A 171 12.20 14.67 39.60
N ASP A 172 12.64 13.85 38.62
CA ASP A 172 13.07 12.45 38.83
C ASP A 172 13.30 11.67 37.52
N ASN A 173 14.24 10.72 37.61
CA ASN A 173 14.99 10.06 36.54
C ASN A 173 14.51 8.59 36.42
N ILE A 174 14.02 8.13 35.27
CA ILE A 174 13.77 6.69 35.02
C ILE A 174 14.16 6.28 33.60
N THR A 175 15.22 5.49 33.55
CA THR A 175 15.78 4.71 32.43
C THR A 175 14.91 3.48 32.15
N HIS A 176 14.58 3.15 30.88
CA HIS A 176 14.20 1.80 30.38
C HIS A 176 14.02 1.81 28.83
N PRO A 177 13.96 0.67 28.11
CA PRO A 177 15.09 0.12 27.36
C PRO A 177 14.88 0.09 25.83
N ARG A 178 15.97 -0.26 25.13
CA ARG A 178 16.04 -0.61 23.69
C ARG A 178 14.81 -1.39 23.19
N SER A 179 14.13 -0.85 22.18
CA SER A 179 13.07 -1.55 21.45
C SER A 179 13.39 -1.58 19.95
N GLY A 180 13.54 -2.80 19.44
CA GLY A 180 12.96 -3.25 18.17
C GLY A 180 13.42 -2.54 16.90
N ARG A 181 14.47 -3.06 16.28
CA ARG A 181 14.87 -2.79 14.90
C ARG A 181 13.75 -3.26 13.95
N SER A 182 12.89 -2.34 13.52
CA SER A 182 11.93 -2.56 12.43
C SER A 182 12.72 -2.84 11.15
N GLN A 183 12.65 -4.07 10.64
CA GLN A 183 13.21 -4.44 9.35
C GLN A 183 12.35 -3.84 8.25
N GLN A 184 12.64 -2.58 7.94
CA GLN A 184 12.18 -1.89 6.75
C GLN A 184 12.82 -2.56 5.52
N LEU A 185 11.98 -2.82 4.52
CA LEU A 185 12.27 -3.50 3.25
C LEU A 185 13.69 -3.20 2.74
N SER A 186 14.63 -4.12 2.93
CA SER A 186 15.98 -4.03 2.35
C SER A 186 16.00 -4.87 1.09
N LEU A 187 15.44 -4.33 -0.01
CA LEU A 187 15.78 -4.78 -1.35
C LEU A 187 17.26 -4.44 -1.54
N ALA A 188 18.08 -5.44 -1.91
CA ALA A 188 19.53 -5.31 -2.03
C ALA A 188 19.87 -4.04 -2.83
N THR A 189 20.42 -3.08 -2.09
CA THR A 189 20.72 -1.73 -2.56
C THR A 189 22.11 -1.77 -3.17
N GLU A 190 22.22 -1.57 -4.48
CA GLU A 190 23.46 -1.07 -5.06
C GLU A 190 23.75 0.29 -4.38
N ALA A 191 24.95 0.40 -3.81
CA ALA A 191 25.32 1.36 -2.78
C ALA A 191 24.73 2.78 -2.98
N GLY A 192 23.86 3.19 -2.05
CA GLY A 192 23.62 4.61 -1.74
C GLY A 192 22.20 5.17 -1.84
N ARG A 193 21.17 4.41 -2.26
CA ARG A 193 19.77 4.93 -2.34
C ARG A 193 18.71 3.86 -2.01
N PRO A 194 18.31 3.70 -0.74
CA PRO A 194 17.37 2.66 -0.29
C PRO A 194 15.91 2.90 -0.76
N ASP A 195 15.62 3.99 -1.46
CA ASP A 195 14.29 4.39 -1.93
C ASP A 195 13.96 3.93 -3.37
N ARG A 196 14.89 3.27 -4.08
CA ARG A 196 14.81 3.04 -5.52
C ARG A 196 15.32 1.66 -5.89
N ALA A 197 14.41 0.70 -6.04
CA ALA A 197 14.73 -0.54 -6.74
C ALA A 197 14.64 -0.31 -8.25
N GLN A 198 15.55 -0.90 -9.02
CA GLN A 198 15.38 -0.98 -10.46
C GLN A 198 14.21 -1.92 -10.78
N LEU A 199 13.49 -1.64 -11.86
CA LEU A 199 12.40 -2.51 -12.31
C LEU A 199 12.90 -3.95 -12.56
N ARG A 200 14.08 -4.10 -13.15
CA ARG A 200 14.66 -5.41 -13.47
C ARG A 200 14.89 -6.25 -12.21
N ASP A 201 15.64 -5.71 -11.26
CA ASP A 201 15.95 -6.40 -9.99
C ASP A 201 14.69 -6.76 -9.22
N PHE A 202 13.69 -5.87 -9.25
CA PHE A 202 12.40 -6.13 -8.63
C PHE A 202 11.68 -7.32 -9.28
N LEU A 203 11.61 -7.36 -10.61
CA LEU A 203 10.94 -8.45 -11.33
C LEU A 203 11.69 -9.77 -11.14
N ASP A 204 13.02 -9.75 -11.11
CA ASP A 204 13.84 -10.94 -10.85
C ASP A 204 13.65 -11.47 -9.43
N ALA A 205 13.58 -10.59 -8.42
CA ALA A 205 13.24 -10.98 -7.06
C ALA A 205 11.84 -11.62 -7.00
N VAL A 206 10.84 -11.02 -7.67
CA VAL A 206 9.48 -11.57 -7.71
C VAL A 206 9.43 -12.94 -8.38
N ARG A 207 10.17 -13.14 -9.49
CA ARG A 207 10.30 -14.44 -10.13
C ARG A 207 10.91 -15.48 -9.20
N SER A 208 11.96 -15.11 -8.45
CA SER A 208 12.62 -16.02 -7.52
C SER A 208 11.66 -16.59 -6.47
N TYR A 209 10.72 -15.78 -5.99
CA TYR A 209 9.68 -16.23 -5.05
C TYR A 209 8.63 -17.16 -5.65
N ASN A 210 8.47 -17.16 -6.99
CA ASN A 210 7.51 -18.01 -7.70
C ASN A 210 8.16 -19.19 -8.42
N ALA A 211 9.48 -19.31 -8.37
CA ALA A 211 10.23 -20.42 -8.97
C ALA A 211 10.31 -21.65 -8.05
N ILE A 212 9.86 -21.53 -6.80
CA ILE A 212 9.84 -22.62 -5.81
C ILE A 212 8.51 -23.37 -5.96
N PRO A 213 8.52 -24.69 -6.21
CA PRO A 213 7.33 -25.50 -6.45
C PRO A 213 6.44 -25.68 -5.21
#